data_AF-A0A509A2Q5-F1
#
_entry.id   AF-A0A509A2Q5-F1
#
_cell.length_a   1.000
_cell.length_b   1.000
_cell.length_c   1.000
_cell.angle_alpha   90.00
_cell.angle_beta   90.00
_cell.angle_gamma   90.00
#
_symmetry.space_group_name_H-M   'P 1'
#
loop_
_entity.id
_entity.type
_entity.pdbx_description
1 polymer ?
#
loop_
_entity_poly.entity_id
_entity_poly.type
_entity_poly.pdbx_seq_one_letter_code
_entity_poly.pdbx_strand_id
1 'polypeptide(L)'
;MRWLDNFADPETASQLYSGAFPLVDITEIPDDDIMQHRSMAALTLVQKHIRQRDMAQLLDKLTHLLMLEQMSGQQITVLVNYMAQAGDAEDTRTLLYGLAQRVPQHGGLLMTLAETWLAEGMEKGIREGVQQGIKEGKHQALVQVAEAMRNRGIDDQAIMEMTGLSEDELQRLRH
;
A
#
# COMPACT_ATOMS: atom_id res chain seq x y z
N MET A 1 -28.44 19.17 20.46
CA MET A 1 -27.90 17.79 20.59
C MET A 1 -26.39 17.85 20.44
N ARG A 2 -25.63 17.24 21.35
CA ARG A 2 -24.19 17.05 21.15
C ARG A 2 -24.03 15.74 20.41
N TRP A 3 -23.18 15.69 19.40
CA TRP A 3 -22.97 14.47 18.61
C TRP A 3 -22.46 13.29 19.47
N LEU A 4 -21.82 13.57 20.60
CA LEU A 4 -21.40 12.61 21.62
C LEU A 4 -22.57 11.85 22.27
N ASP A 5 -23.77 12.44 22.30
CA ASP A 5 -24.96 11.81 22.85
C ASP A 5 -25.45 10.63 21.97
N ASN A 6 -24.86 10.45 20.77
CA ASN A 6 -25.16 9.35 19.85
C ASN A 6 -24.34 8.07 20.09
N PHE A 7 -23.37 8.10 21.02
CA PHE A 7 -22.58 6.91 21.38
C PHE A 7 -23.32 6.05 22.41
N ALA A 8 -23.02 4.74 22.42
CA ALA A 8 -23.55 3.82 23.42
C ALA A 8 -23.14 4.21 24.87
N ASP A 9 -21.99 4.86 25.01
CA ASP A 9 -21.52 5.48 26.25
C ASP A 9 -21.03 6.92 25.97
N PRO A 10 -21.90 7.93 26.18
CA PRO A 10 -21.57 9.33 25.96
C PRO A 10 -20.50 9.88 26.93
N GLU A 11 -20.35 9.32 28.14
CA GLU A 11 -19.35 9.79 29.10
C GLU A 11 -17.95 9.38 28.65
N THR A 12 -17.75 8.12 28.28
CA THR A 12 -16.47 7.64 27.74
C THR A 12 -16.13 8.36 26.42
N ALA A 13 -17.11 8.56 25.54
CA ALA A 13 -16.89 9.32 24.30
C ALA A 13 -16.47 10.77 24.59
N SER A 14 -17.11 11.42 25.56
CA SER A 14 -16.73 12.78 25.96
C SER A 14 -15.31 12.84 26.51
N GLN A 15 -14.90 11.88 27.35
CA GLN A 15 -13.54 11.81 27.88
C GLN A 15 -12.50 11.58 26.78
N LEU A 16 -12.77 10.67 25.85
CA LEU A 16 -11.85 10.31 24.78
C LEU A 16 -11.69 11.41 23.73
N TYR A 17 -12.79 12.05 23.30
CA TYR A 17 -12.78 12.99 22.18
C TYR A 17 -12.65 14.47 22.59
N SER A 18 -12.81 14.80 23.87
CA SER A 18 -12.68 16.19 24.35
C SER A 18 -11.34 16.48 25.04
N GLY A 19 -10.53 15.43 25.29
CA GLY A 19 -9.20 15.54 25.88
C GLY A 19 -8.07 15.55 24.84
N ALA A 20 -6.84 15.69 25.31
CA ALA A 20 -5.67 15.40 24.48
C ALA A 20 -5.69 13.92 24.09
N PHE A 21 -5.53 13.62 22.80
CA PHE A 21 -5.53 12.24 22.32
C PHE A 21 -4.31 11.51 22.89
N PRO A 22 -4.49 10.40 23.64
CA PRO A 22 -3.36 9.59 24.08
C PRO A 22 -2.74 8.92 22.84
N LEU A 23 -1.54 9.37 22.47
CA LEU A 23 -0.72 8.67 21.50
C LEU A 23 0.01 7.54 22.20
N VAL A 24 -0.15 6.33 21.68
CA VAL A 24 0.52 5.13 22.19
C VAL A 24 1.64 4.78 21.24
N ASP A 25 2.88 4.79 21.73
CA ASP A 25 4.02 4.29 20.96
C ASP A 25 4.06 2.77 21.04
N ILE A 26 3.64 2.12 19.95
CA ILE A 26 3.61 0.66 19.83
C ILE A 26 5.03 0.07 19.89
N THR A 27 6.07 0.84 19.55
CA THR A 27 7.45 0.34 19.50
C THR A 27 8.01 0.01 20.88
N GLU A 28 7.51 0.69 21.93
CA GLU A 28 7.94 0.48 23.31
C GLU A 28 7.19 -0.67 24.00
N ILE A 29 6.04 -1.10 23.47
CA ILE A 29 5.24 -2.17 24.08
C ILE A 29 5.91 -3.53 23.83
N PRO A 30 6.24 -4.33 24.86
CA PRO A 30 6.77 -5.67 24.68
C PRO A 30 5.84 -6.57 23.86
N ASP A 31 6.41 -7.47 23.05
CA ASP A 31 5.60 -8.35 22.21
C ASP A 31 4.67 -9.24 23.05
N ASP A 32 5.14 -9.74 24.19
CA ASP A 32 4.34 -10.57 25.09
C ASP A 32 3.12 -9.83 25.65
N ASP A 33 3.22 -8.52 25.85
CA ASP A 33 2.09 -7.68 26.25
C ASP A 33 1.12 -7.49 25.08
N ILE A 34 1.65 -7.24 23.87
CA ILE A 34 0.83 -7.15 22.64
C ILE A 34 0.06 -8.46 22.40
N MET A 35 0.66 -9.61 22.69
CA MET A 35 0.01 -10.93 22.52
C MET A 35 -1.27 -11.07 23.35
N GLN A 36 -1.46 -10.27 24.41
CA GLN A 36 -2.66 -10.27 25.25
C GLN A 36 -3.79 -9.38 24.70
N HIS A 37 -3.57 -8.60 23.65
CA HIS A 37 -4.53 -7.63 23.10
C HIS A 37 -5.69 -8.25 22.29
N ARG A 38 -5.95 -9.54 22.51
CA ARG A 38 -7.00 -10.32 21.86
C ARG A 38 -7.01 -10.14 20.33
N SER A 39 -8.12 -9.66 19.77
CA SER A 39 -8.30 -9.48 18.33
C SER A 39 -7.43 -8.38 17.72
N MET A 40 -6.84 -7.50 18.54
CA MET A 40 -5.93 -6.44 18.08
C MET A 40 -4.46 -6.87 18.06
N ALA A 41 -4.11 -7.95 18.76
CA ALA A 41 -2.73 -8.39 18.92
C ALA A 41 -2.00 -8.56 17.57
N ALA A 42 -2.66 -9.17 16.58
CA ALA A 42 -2.05 -9.46 15.29
C ALA A 42 -1.74 -8.18 14.52
N LEU A 43 -2.71 -7.26 14.47
CA LEU A 43 -2.55 -5.99 13.78
C LEU A 43 -1.49 -5.11 14.45
N THR A 44 -1.48 -5.07 15.78
CA THR A 44 -0.48 -4.32 16.55
C THR A 44 0.94 -4.88 16.35
N LEU A 45 1.11 -6.21 16.37
CA LEU A 45 2.41 -6.84 16.07
C LEU A 45 2.87 -6.51 14.65
N VAL A 46 1.98 -6.66 13.66
CA VAL A 46 2.32 -6.29 12.28
C VAL A 46 2.72 -4.82 12.21
N GLN A 47 1.94 -3.90 12.77
CA GLN A 47 2.27 -2.46 12.78
C GLN A 47 3.63 -2.16 13.40
N LYS A 48 4.00 -2.87 14.47
CA LYS A 48 5.30 -2.75 15.13
C LYS A 48 6.45 -3.22 14.23
N HIS A 49 6.27 -4.34 13.54
CA HIS A 49 7.35 -5.07 12.87
C HIS A 49 7.34 -4.96 11.34
N ILE A 50 6.34 -4.35 10.70
CA ILE A 50 6.17 -4.36 9.24
C ILE A 50 7.37 -3.75 8.48
N ARG A 51 8.16 -2.90 9.15
CA ARG A 51 9.39 -2.29 8.61
C ARG A 51 10.69 -2.95 9.10
N GLN A 52 10.61 -3.94 9.99
CA GLN A 52 11.75 -4.69 10.49
C GLN A 52 11.99 -5.92 9.59
N ARG A 53 13.24 -6.34 9.40
CA ARG A 53 13.58 -7.45 8.47
C ARG A 53 13.31 -8.86 9.01
N ASP A 54 13.05 -9.02 10.31
CA ASP A 54 12.89 -10.37 10.90
C ASP A 54 11.43 -10.86 10.82
N MET A 55 11.04 -11.29 9.62
CA MET A 55 9.70 -11.83 9.33
C MET A 55 9.46 -13.22 9.93
N ALA A 56 10.52 -13.96 10.26
CA ALA A 56 10.41 -15.32 10.79
C ALA A 56 9.80 -15.33 12.19
N GLN A 57 10.26 -14.42 13.06
CA GLN A 57 9.69 -14.28 14.41
C GLN A 57 8.23 -13.85 14.39
N LEU A 58 7.85 -13.02 13.41
CA LEU A 58 6.48 -12.56 13.25
C LEU A 58 5.55 -13.70 12.79
N LEU A 59 6.03 -14.59 11.92
CA LEU A 59 5.25 -15.73 11.43
C LEU A 59 4.77 -16.64 12.56
N ASP A 60 5.64 -17.00 13.51
CA ASP A 60 5.30 -17.89 14.62
C ASP A 60 4.24 -17.23 15.54
N LYS A 61 4.43 -15.96 15.89
CA LYS A 61 3.49 -15.19 16.73
C LYS A 61 2.13 -15.01 16.06
N LEU A 62 2.11 -14.66 14.78
CA LEU A 62 0.86 -14.51 14.02
C LEU A 62 0.13 -15.84 13.83
N THR A 63 0.88 -16.93 13.59
CA THR A 63 0.29 -18.28 13.55
C THR A 63 -0.41 -18.59 14.86
N HIS A 64 0.25 -18.35 15.99
CA HIS A 64 -0.34 -18.56 17.31
C HIS A 64 -1.63 -17.74 17.50
N LEU A 65 -1.61 -16.45 17.18
CA LEU A 65 -2.79 -15.57 17.31
C LEU A 65 -3.98 -15.98 16.45
N LEU A 66 -3.73 -16.38 15.21
CA LEU A 66 -4.79 -16.81 14.31
C LEU A 66 -5.41 -18.15 14.75
N MET A 67 -4.61 -19.03 15.36
CA MET A 67 -5.09 -20.29 15.94
C MET A 67 -5.96 -20.09 17.20
N LEU A 68 -5.85 -18.95 17.88
CA LEU A 68 -6.72 -18.62 19.03
C LEU A 68 -8.14 -18.25 18.62
N GLU A 69 -8.41 -18.06 17.32
CA GLU A 69 -9.75 -17.76 16.76
C GLU A 69 -10.45 -16.55 17.40
N GLN A 70 -9.67 -15.60 17.92
CA GLN A 70 -10.20 -14.36 18.52
C GLN A 70 -10.48 -13.27 17.48
N MET A 71 -10.00 -13.45 16.25
CA MET A 71 -10.20 -12.52 15.15
C MET A 71 -11.36 -12.96 14.25
N SER A 72 -12.19 -12.02 13.84
CA SER A 72 -13.19 -12.24 12.79
C SER A 72 -12.53 -12.27 11.41
N GLY A 73 -13.22 -12.85 10.41
CA GLY A 73 -12.77 -12.81 9.02
C GLY A 73 -12.52 -11.38 8.51
N GLN A 74 -13.35 -10.40 8.92
CA GLN A 74 -13.14 -9.00 8.57
C GLN A 74 -11.85 -8.43 9.19
N GLN A 75 -11.52 -8.80 10.43
CA GLN A 75 -10.27 -8.37 11.06
C GLN A 75 -9.05 -9.00 10.38
N ILE A 76 -9.16 -10.25 9.92
CA ILE A 76 -8.12 -10.90 9.11
C ILE A 76 -7.97 -10.17 7.77
N THR A 77 -9.07 -9.80 7.09
CA THR A 77 -9.01 -8.99 5.87
C THR A 77 -8.28 -7.66 6.10
N VAL A 78 -8.59 -6.95 7.19
CA VAL A 78 -7.91 -5.69 7.55
C VAL A 78 -6.42 -5.91 7.80
N LEU A 79 -6.04 -6.98 8.50
CA LEU A 79 -4.65 -7.36 8.74
C LEU A 79 -3.89 -7.57 7.42
N VAL A 80 -4.45 -8.36 6.50
CA VAL A 80 -3.82 -8.64 5.20
C VAL A 80 -3.71 -7.37 4.36
N ASN A 81 -4.76 -6.57 4.29
CA ASN A 81 -4.76 -5.31 3.56
C ASN A 81 -3.71 -4.33 4.10
N TYR A 82 -3.54 -4.27 5.43
CA TYR A 82 -2.52 -3.44 6.04
C TYR A 82 -1.11 -3.91 5.65
N MET A 83 -0.82 -5.22 5.75
CA MET A 83 0.46 -5.77 5.33
C MET A 83 0.77 -5.46 3.86
N ALA A 84 -0.23 -5.62 2.98
CA ALA A 84 -0.10 -5.33 1.55
C ALA A 84 0.20 -3.86 1.24
N GLN A 85 -0.28 -2.93 2.06
CA GLN A 85 -0.10 -1.48 1.85
C GLN A 85 1.18 -0.93 2.50
N ALA A 86 1.54 -1.45 3.68
CA ALA A 86 2.62 -0.91 4.50
C ALA A 86 3.91 -1.73 4.43
N GLY A 87 3.83 -2.99 4.00
CA GLY A 87 4.95 -3.92 3.92
C GLY A 87 5.63 -3.97 2.55
N ASP A 88 6.83 -4.55 2.54
CA ASP A 88 7.49 -4.96 1.30
C ASP A 88 6.74 -6.14 0.65
N ALA A 89 6.64 -6.12 -0.68
CA ALA A 89 5.87 -7.12 -1.41
C ALA A 89 6.44 -8.55 -1.25
N GLU A 90 7.75 -8.73 -1.27
CA GLU A 90 8.37 -10.06 -1.20
C GLU A 90 8.22 -10.67 0.21
N ASP A 91 8.51 -9.86 1.22
CA ASP A 91 8.41 -10.26 2.63
C ASP A 91 6.95 -10.56 3.03
N THR A 92 6.02 -9.68 2.66
CA THR A 92 4.59 -9.84 2.94
C THR A 92 4.02 -11.08 2.28
N ARG A 93 4.41 -11.35 1.02
CA ARG A 93 3.99 -12.54 0.28
C ARG A 93 4.44 -13.79 1.02
N THR A 94 5.72 -13.85 1.39
CA THR A 94 6.31 -15.01 2.08
C THR A 94 5.61 -15.27 3.41
N LEU A 95 5.34 -14.21 4.18
CA LEU A 95 4.61 -14.29 5.45
C LEU A 95 3.18 -14.82 5.25
N LEU A 96 2.42 -14.29 4.28
CA LEU A 96 1.05 -14.71 3.99
C LEU A 96 0.96 -16.19 3.58
N TYR A 97 1.85 -16.65 2.70
CA TYR A 97 1.90 -18.07 2.34
C TYR A 97 2.29 -18.95 3.54
N GLY A 98 3.24 -18.51 4.36
CA GLY A 98 3.60 -19.21 5.59
C GLY A 98 2.42 -19.35 6.55
N LEU A 99 1.63 -18.29 6.73
CA LEU A 99 0.43 -18.31 7.57
C LEU A 99 -0.66 -19.23 6.99
N ALA A 100 -0.91 -19.17 5.68
CA ALA A 100 -1.91 -20.00 5.03
C ALA A 100 -1.61 -21.51 5.16
N GLN A 101 -0.33 -21.88 5.16
CA GLN A 101 0.11 -23.27 5.36
C GLN A 101 -0.02 -23.74 6.81
N ARG A 102 0.14 -22.84 7.79
CA ARG A 102 0.19 -23.19 9.23
C ARG A 102 -1.13 -23.02 9.96
N VAL A 103 -2.09 -22.29 9.39
CA VAL A 103 -3.40 -22.00 10.00
C VAL A 103 -4.53 -22.52 9.11
N PRO A 104 -4.88 -23.82 9.17
CA PRO A 104 -5.86 -24.41 8.27
C PRO A 104 -7.26 -23.77 8.35
N GLN A 105 -7.68 -23.30 9.53
CA GLN A 105 -9.01 -22.68 9.69
C GLN A 105 -9.16 -21.40 8.86
N HIS A 106 -8.07 -20.65 8.68
CA HIS A 106 -8.06 -19.40 7.92
C HIS A 106 -7.29 -19.50 6.60
N GLY A 107 -6.70 -20.65 6.30
CA GLY A 107 -5.83 -20.85 5.14
C GLY A 107 -6.50 -20.53 3.82
N GLY A 108 -7.76 -20.94 3.63
CA GLY A 108 -8.54 -20.59 2.43
C GLY A 108 -8.74 -19.09 2.26
N LEU A 109 -9.15 -18.39 3.32
CA LEU A 109 -9.32 -16.93 3.31
C LEU A 109 -7.99 -16.21 3.05
N LEU A 110 -6.93 -16.60 3.76
CA LEU A 110 -5.58 -16.02 3.62
C LEU A 110 -5.04 -16.21 2.20
N MET A 111 -5.25 -17.39 1.60
CA MET A 111 -4.82 -17.70 0.25
C MET A 111 -5.57 -16.86 -0.77
N THR A 112 -6.91 -16.78 -0.67
CA THR A 112 -7.72 -15.92 -1.55
C THR A 112 -7.33 -14.45 -1.43
N LEU A 113 -7.07 -13.95 -0.22
CA LEU A 113 -6.63 -12.57 -0.03
C LEU A 113 -5.24 -12.33 -0.64
N ALA A 114 -4.31 -13.28 -0.50
CA ALA A 114 -2.99 -13.19 -1.12
C ALA A 114 -3.07 -13.22 -2.66
N GLU A 115 -3.91 -14.07 -3.25
CA GLU A 115 -4.15 -14.14 -4.70
C GLU A 115 -4.81 -12.86 -5.22
N THR A 116 -5.82 -12.35 -4.52
CA THR A 116 -6.51 -11.10 -4.86
C THR A 116 -5.51 -9.94 -4.89
N TRP A 117 -4.65 -9.84 -3.87
CA TRP A 117 -3.61 -8.83 -3.81
C TRP A 117 -2.62 -8.92 -4.99
N LEU A 118 -2.16 -10.12 -5.34
CA LEU A 118 -1.28 -10.32 -6.50
C LEU A 118 -1.94 -9.89 -7.81
N ALA A 119 -3.22 -10.22 -7.98
CA ALA A 119 -4.00 -9.84 -9.16
C ALA A 119 -4.17 -8.32 -9.26
N GLU A 120 -4.55 -7.65 -8.16
CA GLU A 120 -4.68 -6.19 -8.11
C GLU A 120 -3.34 -5.48 -8.38
N GLY A 121 -2.25 -5.99 -7.81
CA GLY A 121 -0.91 -5.47 -8.04
C GLY A 121 -0.49 -5.58 -9.51
N MET A 122 -0.76 -6.73 -10.13
CA MET A 122 -0.47 -6.95 -11.56
C MET A 122 -1.33 -6.04 -12.46
N GLU A 123 -2.63 -5.93 -12.18
CA GLU A 123 -3.53 -5.07 -12.95
C GLU A 123 -3.09 -3.60 -12.87
N LYS A 124 -2.77 -3.13 -11.67
CA LYS A 124 -2.26 -1.77 -11.45
C LYS A 124 -0.95 -1.55 -12.21
N GLY A 125 0.00 -2.48 -12.12
CA GLY A 125 1.27 -2.40 -12.84
C GLY A 125 1.11 -2.35 -14.37
N ILE A 126 0.21 -3.16 -14.93
CA ILE A 126 -0.12 -3.13 -16.36
C ILE A 126 -0.73 -1.77 -16.74
N ARG A 127 -1.70 -1.29 -15.95
CA ARG A 127 -2.38 -0.02 -16.23
C ARG A 127 -1.41 1.15 -16.22
N GLU A 128 -0.54 1.22 -15.21
CA GLU A 128 0.50 2.24 -15.10
C GLU A 128 1.50 2.13 -16.25
N GLY A 129 1.96 0.91 -16.57
CA GLY A 129 2.87 0.66 -17.70
C GLY A 129 2.29 1.06 -19.05
N VAL A 130 1.00 0.76 -19.31
CA VAL A 130 0.31 1.17 -20.54
C VAL A 130 0.17 2.69 -20.61
N GLN A 131 -0.24 3.33 -19.51
CA GLN A 131 -0.36 4.80 -19.48
C GLN A 131 0.98 5.48 -19.71
N GLN A 132 2.04 4.99 -19.07
CA GLN A 132 3.39 5.51 -19.24
C GLN A 132 3.89 5.28 -20.68
N GLY A 133 3.70 4.07 -21.22
CA GLY A 133 4.07 3.75 -22.61
C GLY A 133 3.33 4.59 -23.65
N ILE A 134 2.03 4.89 -23.43
CA ILE A 134 1.28 5.81 -24.31
C ILE A 134 1.85 7.22 -24.22
N LYS A 135 2.16 7.71 -23.02
CA LYS A 135 2.72 9.05 -22.81
C LYS A 135 4.10 9.18 -23.46
N GLU A 136 4.98 8.21 -23.24
CA GLU A 136 6.30 8.15 -23.84
C GLU A 136 6.23 8.02 -25.36
N GLY A 137 5.36 7.16 -25.89
CA GLY A 137 5.17 6.99 -27.33
C GLY A 137 4.64 8.25 -28.02
N LYS A 138 3.67 8.96 -27.40
CA LYS A 138 3.20 10.26 -27.90
C LYS A 138 4.32 11.30 -27.88
N HIS A 139 5.08 11.35 -26.80
CA HIS A 139 6.20 12.28 -26.67
C HIS A 139 7.29 12.00 -27.72
N GLN A 140 7.69 10.74 -27.91
CA GLN A 140 8.64 10.33 -28.95
C GLN A 140 8.15 10.67 -30.36
N ALA A 141 6.86 10.48 -30.66
CA ALA A 141 6.29 10.86 -31.94
C ALA A 141 6.33 12.38 -32.18
N LEU A 142 6.04 13.18 -31.16
CA LEU A 142 6.15 14.65 -31.24
C LEU A 142 7.60 15.10 -31.48
N VAL A 143 8.56 14.46 -30.82
CA VAL A 143 9.99 14.70 -31.03
C VAL A 143 10.40 14.40 -32.48
N GLN A 144 10.00 13.24 -33.03
CA GLN A 144 10.30 12.89 -34.43
C GLN A 144 9.66 13.87 -35.44
N VAL A 145 8.45 14.33 -35.16
CA VAL A 145 7.78 15.36 -35.97
C VAL A 145 8.52 16.69 -35.88
N ALA A 146 8.95 17.11 -34.69
CA ALA A 146 9.73 18.33 -34.49
C ALA A 146 11.07 18.29 -35.24
N GLU A 147 11.78 17.16 -35.22
CA GLU A 147 13.00 16.96 -36.03
C GLU A 147 12.72 17.13 -37.52
N ALA A 148 11.66 16.52 -38.03
CA ALA A 148 11.27 16.64 -39.44
C ALA A 148 10.86 18.07 -39.83
N MET A 149 10.16 18.78 -38.94
CA MET A 149 9.78 20.19 -39.11
C MET A 149 11.02 21.09 -39.17
N ARG A 150 11.98 20.88 -38.27
CA ARG A 150 13.22 21.66 -38.23
C ARG A 150 14.09 21.41 -39.45
N ASN A 151 14.18 20.17 -39.92
CA ASN A 151 14.88 19.82 -41.16
C ASN A 151 14.26 20.48 -42.41
N ARG A 152 12.99 20.90 -42.34
CA ARG A 152 12.30 21.68 -43.38
C ARG A 152 12.43 23.20 -43.20
N GLY A 153 13.17 23.66 -42.20
CA GLY A 153 13.42 25.08 -41.94
C GLY A 153 12.30 25.80 -41.19
N ILE A 154 11.41 25.08 -40.50
CA ILE A 154 10.44 25.69 -39.59
C ILE A 154 11.17 26.21 -38.35
N ASP A 155 10.83 27.41 -37.89
CA ASP A 155 11.47 28.03 -36.73
C ASP A 155 11.08 27.34 -35.41
N ASP A 156 11.98 27.41 -34.42
CA ASP A 156 11.82 26.72 -33.14
C ASP A 156 10.57 27.20 -32.38
N GLN A 157 10.15 28.48 -32.52
CA GLN A 157 8.96 29.01 -31.84
C GLN A 157 7.67 28.40 -32.40
N ALA A 158 7.54 28.32 -33.73
CA ALA A 158 6.42 27.65 -34.37
C ALA A 158 6.37 26.14 -34.05
N ILE A 159 7.54 25.48 -33.95
CA ILE A 159 7.61 24.06 -33.56
C ILE A 159 7.11 23.86 -32.13
N MET A 160 7.51 24.70 -31.17
CA MET A 160 6.99 24.62 -29.79
C MET A 160 5.48 24.81 -29.73
N GLU A 161 4.93 25.79 -30.46
CA GLU A 161 3.49 26.05 -30.50
C GLU A 161 2.70 24.86 -31.09
N MET A 162 3.24 24.19 -32.11
CA MET A 162 2.56 23.07 -32.78
C MET A 162 2.69 21.73 -32.05
N THR A 163 3.82 21.50 -31.39
CA THR A 163 4.15 20.19 -30.77
C THR A 163 3.98 20.18 -29.26
N GLY A 164 3.96 21.35 -28.61
CA GLY A 164 3.94 21.51 -27.16
C GLY A 164 5.24 21.10 -26.48
N LEU A 165 6.33 20.87 -27.24
CA LEU A 165 7.66 20.61 -26.70
C LEU A 165 8.22 21.89 -26.08
N SER A 166 8.97 21.72 -25.01
CA SER A 166 9.72 22.80 -24.35
C SER A 166 10.98 23.18 -25.13
N GLU A 167 11.49 24.38 -24.86
CA GLU A 167 12.74 24.86 -25.45
C GLU A 167 13.91 23.92 -25.12
N ASP A 168 14.00 23.43 -23.88
CA ASP A 168 15.02 22.47 -23.44
C ASP A 168 14.98 21.16 -24.25
N GLU A 169 13.78 20.66 -24.53
CA GLU A 169 13.59 19.46 -25.34
C GLU A 169 14.05 19.68 -26.78
N LEU A 170 13.75 20.84 -27.38
CA LEU A 170 14.22 21.19 -28.73
C LEU A 170 15.73 21.45 -28.81
N GLN A 171 16.32 22.04 -27.76
CA GLN A 171 17.77 22.26 -27.67
C GLN A 171 18.52 20.93 -27.62
N ARG A 172 17.99 19.91 -26.94
CA ARG A 172 18.58 18.56 -26.91
C ARG A 172 18.60 17.89 -28.28
N LEU A 173 17.71 18.28 -29.19
CA LEU A 173 17.70 17.80 -30.58
C LEU A 173 18.76 18.48 -31.46
N ARG A 174 19.48 19.51 -30.97
CA ARG A 174 20.53 20.23 -31.75
C ARG A 174 21.88 19.50 -31.82
N HIS A 175 22.03 18.37 -31.13
CA HIS A 175 23.25 17.57 -31.13
C HIS A 175 23.26 16.49 -32.21
#